data_AF-A0A6M0RF03-F1
#
_entry.id   AF-A0A6M0RF03-F1
#
_cell.length_a   1.000
_cell.length_b   1.000
_cell.length_c   1.000
_cell.angle_alpha   90.00
_cell.angle_beta   90.00
_cell.angle_gamma   90.00
#
_symmetry.space_group_name_H-M   'P 1'
#
loop_
_entity.id
_entity.type
_entity.pdbx_description
1 polymer ?
#
loop_
_entity_poly.entity_id
_entity_poly.type
_entity_poly.pdbx_seq_one_letter_code
_entity_poly.pdbx_strand_id
1 'polypeptide(L)'
;MAVASTLQRPTFVQELDDRFLALWPHRFDYLYTPHPDPGTKPQWQTETRHPLSDRLINQGTYLYGVRFGSLTQYAMLDIDSGSPYHPRRDPLGIARICEALEPLDLFQHLTLTSSDSGGLHLYFPFETPLPSWKVGLAITTLLENKGFKVMSGWLEVFPNAKAYNPTGDTLYNGHRLPLQQGSYLLNADLQPIESSGFHFINYWETATAHNDITSHTLELVIEQAQRKIYRVSHKAEKFLNDLNAEVALGWTGRGQTNRLLGRITMRAYIFGHILGASEPLTGEALVGHIMETAQSLPGFTLWCRHQNDLEAKVKDWVRCIEASHYFPYGADKLPIDVTPEGPSWNERQQTEVRARITQSVTTLQSTGTWPAGITERFDQLTNQGISGSSLYKHKDLWHPRFITATAAPSNLKIPPNPPPSQGDALGFQSPTQSSQAYWEIGCNTPYINDSKSIDREAIQQPGCNNPSATHSPVPQQLRLHIYQAISSAQNDQKVRQRSYIDDHLDRLQRDYDAQLDLWENSDDPILKAEAHARRHARRNDPPC
;
A
#
# COMPACT_ATOMS: atom_id res chain seq x y z
N MET A 1 -16.21 -48.87 36.63
CA MET A 1 -15.11 -47.97 36.24
C MET A 1 -14.50 -48.52 34.97
N ALA A 2 -14.84 -47.95 33.80
CA ALA A 2 -14.26 -48.34 32.53
C ALA A 2 -13.02 -47.49 32.29
N VAL A 3 -11.87 -48.14 32.22
CA VAL A 3 -10.59 -47.53 31.87
C VAL A 3 -10.68 -47.16 30.39
N ALA A 4 -10.67 -45.86 30.10
CA ALA A 4 -10.59 -45.37 28.73
C ALA A 4 -9.25 -45.83 28.14
N SER A 5 -9.33 -46.83 27.25
CA SER A 5 -8.21 -47.26 26.41
C SER A 5 -7.70 -46.04 25.64
N THR A 6 -6.52 -45.56 26.01
CA THR A 6 -5.79 -44.55 25.26
C THR A 6 -5.32 -45.25 23.99
N LEU A 7 -6.15 -45.25 22.94
CA LEU A 7 -5.74 -45.69 21.62
C LEU A 7 -4.47 -44.94 21.26
N GLN A 8 -3.33 -45.65 21.23
CA GLN A 8 -2.07 -45.12 20.72
C GLN A 8 -2.37 -44.55 19.33
N ARG A 9 -2.11 -43.25 19.15
CA ARG A 9 -2.21 -42.64 17.83
C ARG A 9 -1.30 -43.43 16.88
N PRO A 10 -1.77 -43.76 15.67
CA PRO A 10 -0.96 -44.48 14.71
C PRO A 10 0.35 -43.72 14.47
N THR A 11 1.47 -44.40 14.69
CA THR A 11 2.82 -43.90 14.40
C THR A 11 3.25 -44.37 13.00
N PHE A 12 4.18 -43.66 12.38
CA PHE A 12 4.82 -44.10 11.14
C PHE A 12 6.21 -44.67 11.40
N VAL A 13 6.74 -45.41 10.44
CA VAL A 13 8.13 -45.86 10.46
C VAL A 13 9.03 -44.69 10.08
N GLN A 14 9.85 -44.25 11.03
CA GLN A 14 10.85 -43.21 10.85
C GLN A 14 12.23 -43.85 10.62
N GLU A 15 12.89 -43.48 9.53
CA GLU A 15 14.28 -43.85 9.26
C GLU A 15 15.18 -42.83 9.96
N LEU A 16 15.63 -43.15 11.18
CA LEU A 16 16.28 -42.21 12.11
C LEU A 16 17.57 -41.56 11.57
N ASP A 17 18.22 -42.19 10.59
CA ASP A 17 19.46 -41.72 9.99
C ASP A 17 19.25 -40.85 8.73
N ASP A 18 18.00 -40.68 8.27
CA ASP A 18 17.68 -39.87 7.09
C ASP A 18 17.38 -38.41 7.46
N ARG A 19 18.42 -37.59 7.43
CA ARG A 19 18.36 -36.15 7.71
C ARG A 19 17.40 -35.40 6.79
N PHE A 20 17.21 -35.85 5.54
CA PHE A 20 16.30 -35.23 4.60
C PHE A 20 14.84 -35.47 5.00
N LEU A 21 14.49 -36.70 5.37
CA LEU A 21 13.13 -37.02 5.79
C LEU A 21 12.77 -36.37 7.12
N ALA A 22 13.75 -36.13 7.99
CA ALA A 22 13.56 -35.41 9.26
C ALA A 22 13.03 -33.96 9.08
N LEU A 23 13.26 -33.33 7.92
CA LEU A 23 12.81 -31.96 7.64
C LEU A 23 11.28 -31.79 7.57
N TRP A 24 10.52 -32.89 7.42
CA TRP A 24 9.09 -32.84 7.06
C TRP A 24 8.11 -33.30 8.16
N PRO A 25 8.26 -32.93 9.45
CA PRO A 25 7.75 -33.67 10.61
C PRO A 25 6.23 -33.93 10.62
N HIS A 26 5.44 -33.16 9.89
CA HIS A 26 3.99 -33.37 9.78
C HIS A 26 3.64 -34.41 8.69
N ARG A 27 3.42 -35.66 9.12
CA ARG A 27 3.14 -36.81 8.23
C ARG A 27 1.66 -37.14 8.01
N PHE A 28 0.75 -36.50 8.74
CA PHE A 28 -0.69 -36.67 8.53
C PHE A 28 -1.24 -35.73 7.45
N ASP A 29 -2.44 -36.02 6.95
CA ASP A 29 -3.14 -35.22 5.93
C ASP A 29 -2.29 -34.96 4.68
N TYR A 30 -1.43 -35.92 4.36
CA TYR A 30 -0.44 -35.79 3.30
C TYR A 30 -1.11 -35.86 1.92
N LEU A 31 -0.41 -35.34 0.93
CA LEU A 31 -0.85 -35.37 -0.46
C LEU A 31 -0.20 -36.55 -1.18
N TYR A 32 -0.94 -37.22 -2.05
CA TYR A 32 -0.36 -38.19 -2.98
C TYR A 32 -1.05 -38.15 -4.34
N THR A 33 -0.34 -38.59 -5.37
CA THR A 33 -0.87 -38.75 -6.72
C THR A 33 -0.01 -39.73 -7.52
N PRO A 34 -0.59 -40.54 -8.43
CA PRO A 34 0.21 -41.32 -9.37
C PRO A 34 1.13 -40.41 -10.18
N HIS A 35 2.23 -40.95 -10.68
CA HIS A 35 3.07 -40.23 -11.62
C HIS A 35 2.24 -39.79 -12.84
N PRO A 36 2.17 -38.49 -13.15
CA PRO A 36 1.37 -38.00 -14.25
C PRO A 36 1.98 -38.44 -15.59
N ASP A 37 1.11 -38.65 -16.59
CA ASP A 37 1.58 -38.82 -17.97
C ASP A 37 2.30 -37.54 -18.43
N PRO A 38 3.31 -37.65 -19.32
CA PRO A 38 4.04 -36.49 -19.83
C PRO A 38 3.10 -35.37 -20.34
N GLY A 39 3.28 -34.15 -19.83
CA GLY A 39 2.47 -32.98 -20.19
C GLY A 39 1.13 -32.84 -19.47
N THR A 40 0.76 -33.78 -18.60
CA THR A 40 -0.46 -33.69 -17.78
C THR A 40 -0.17 -33.14 -16.38
N LYS A 41 -1.16 -32.48 -15.77
CA LYS A 41 -1.02 -31.98 -14.40
C LYS A 41 -1.34 -33.08 -13.39
N PRO A 42 -0.58 -33.19 -12.28
CA PRO A 42 -0.88 -34.13 -11.21
C PRO A 42 -2.25 -33.86 -10.58
N GLN A 43 -3.00 -34.92 -10.34
CA GLN A 43 -4.29 -34.87 -9.63
C GLN A 43 -4.09 -35.27 -8.18
N TRP A 44 -3.75 -34.28 -7.34
CA TRP A 44 -3.44 -34.48 -5.93
C TRP A 44 -4.66 -34.92 -5.12
N GLN A 45 -4.47 -35.95 -4.30
CA GLN A 45 -5.45 -36.45 -3.33
C GLN A 45 -4.90 -36.29 -1.92
N THR A 46 -5.78 -36.06 -0.94
CA THR A 46 -5.40 -36.01 0.47
C THR A 46 -5.65 -37.36 1.14
N GLU A 47 -4.66 -37.87 1.86
CA GLU A 47 -4.78 -39.07 2.69
C GLU A 47 -4.73 -38.67 4.18
N THR A 48 -5.78 -39.04 4.92
CA THR A 48 -5.96 -38.66 6.33
C THR A 48 -6.02 -39.87 7.27
N ARG A 49 -6.14 -41.09 6.73
CA ARG A 49 -6.40 -42.30 7.51
C ARG A 49 -5.17 -42.80 8.27
N HIS A 50 -3.98 -42.48 7.78
CA HIS A 50 -2.70 -42.93 8.34
C HIS A 50 -1.57 -41.94 7.99
N PRO A 51 -0.48 -41.90 8.77
CA PRO A 51 0.66 -41.05 8.46
C PRO A 51 1.49 -41.59 7.29
N LEU A 52 2.09 -40.68 6.52
CA LEU A 52 3.08 -40.99 5.49
C LEU A 52 4.37 -41.54 6.13
N SER A 53 4.79 -42.74 5.73
CA SER A 53 6.03 -43.35 6.22
C SER A 53 7.21 -43.05 5.31
N ASP A 54 8.41 -43.07 5.88
CA ASP A 54 9.66 -42.81 5.18
C ASP A 54 9.92 -43.83 4.07
N ARG A 55 9.53 -45.09 4.30
CA ARG A 55 9.62 -46.16 3.31
C ARG A 55 8.72 -45.95 2.09
N LEU A 56 7.55 -45.34 2.26
CA LEU A 56 6.67 -44.99 1.13
C LEU A 56 7.28 -43.89 0.28
N ILE A 57 7.87 -42.88 0.91
CA ILE A 57 8.60 -41.81 0.22
C ILE A 57 9.76 -42.41 -0.58
N ASN A 58 10.56 -43.26 0.05
CA ASN A 58 11.73 -43.91 -0.57
C ASN A 58 11.35 -44.89 -1.69
N GLN A 59 10.21 -45.57 -1.58
CA GLN A 59 9.72 -46.46 -2.64
C GLN A 59 9.37 -45.68 -3.92
N GLY A 60 8.89 -44.43 -3.80
CA GLY A 60 8.66 -43.55 -4.93
C GLY A 60 7.54 -43.99 -5.88
N THR A 61 6.64 -44.89 -5.47
CA THR A 61 5.52 -45.37 -6.30
C THR A 61 4.55 -44.25 -6.70
N TYR A 62 4.41 -43.27 -5.83
CA TYR A 62 3.59 -42.08 -6.03
C TYR A 62 4.43 -40.83 -5.84
N LEU A 63 3.94 -39.71 -6.35
CA LEU A 63 4.37 -38.41 -5.88
C LEU A 63 3.71 -38.13 -4.54
N TYR A 64 4.48 -37.59 -3.61
CA TYR A 64 4.02 -37.27 -2.27
C TYR A 64 4.22 -35.79 -1.96
N GLY A 65 3.28 -35.21 -1.24
CA GLY A 65 3.38 -33.87 -0.68
C GLY A 65 3.02 -33.87 0.79
N VAL A 66 3.47 -32.84 1.51
CA VAL A 66 3.23 -32.68 2.95
C VAL A 66 2.53 -31.34 3.21
N ARG A 67 1.91 -31.25 4.39
CA ARG A 67 1.30 -30.02 4.89
C ARG A 67 2.07 -29.53 6.10
N PHE A 68 1.90 -28.26 6.43
CA PHE A 68 2.48 -27.70 7.65
C PHE A 68 1.68 -28.10 8.88
N GLY A 69 2.38 -28.27 10.00
CA GLY A 69 1.77 -28.37 11.32
C GLY A 69 1.49 -26.98 11.93
N SER A 70 1.21 -26.96 13.24
CA SER A 70 1.06 -25.70 13.99
C SER A 70 2.36 -24.89 14.09
N LEU A 71 3.50 -25.58 14.06
CA LEU A 71 4.85 -25.01 14.02
C LEU A 71 5.57 -25.43 12.73
N THR A 72 6.52 -24.61 12.28
CA THR A 72 7.39 -24.87 11.13
C THR A 72 8.79 -24.31 11.36
N GLN A 73 9.78 -24.87 10.66
CA GLN A 73 11.18 -24.41 10.59
C GLN A 73 11.59 -23.99 9.16
N TYR A 74 10.59 -23.79 8.30
CA TYR A 74 10.81 -23.25 6.97
C TYR A 74 9.56 -22.57 6.44
N ALA A 75 9.78 -21.71 5.46
CA ALA A 75 8.77 -21.26 4.51
C ALA A 75 9.16 -21.70 3.10
N MET A 76 8.18 -21.75 2.20
CA MET A 76 8.39 -22.02 0.79
C MET A 76 7.52 -21.07 -0.04
N LEU A 77 8.09 -20.56 -1.12
CA LEU A 77 7.34 -19.85 -2.16
C LEU A 77 7.25 -20.73 -3.40
N ASP A 78 6.06 -20.85 -3.98
CA ASP A 78 5.85 -21.50 -5.28
C ASP A 78 5.59 -20.43 -6.34
N ILE A 79 6.44 -20.40 -7.36
CA ILE A 79 6.39 -19.48 -8.49
C ILE A 79 6.14 -20.31 -9.74
N ASP A 80 4.90 -20.28 -10.22
CA ASP A 80 4.53 -20.98 -11.44
C ASP A 80 5.31 -20.47 -12.66
N SER A 81 5.56 -21.34 -13.63
CA SER A 81 6.27 -20.98 -14.87
C SER A 81 5.55 -19.91 -15.70
N GLY A 82 4.23 -19.79 -15.52
CA GLY A 82 3.38 -18.75 -16.10
C GLY A 82 3.25 -17.49 -15.26
N SER A 83 3.90 -17.41 -14.10
CA SER A 83 3.86 -16.25 -13.21
C SER A 83 4.51 -15.02 -13.84
N PRO A 84 3.99 -13.80 -13.61
CA PRO A 84 4.69 -12.58 -13.99
C PRO A 84 6.03 -12.40 -13.28
N TYR A 85 6.23 -13.05 -12.13
CA TYR A 85 7.47 -12.96 -11.33
C TYR A 85 8.49 -14.06 -11.66
N HIS A 86 8.14 -14.96 -12.59
CA HIS A 86 9.06 -16.00 -13.00
C HIS A 86 10.25 -15.39 -13.77
N PRO A 87 11.51 -15.82 -13.52
CA PRO A 87 12.72 -15.25 -14.14
C PRO A 87 12.73 -15.19 -15.67
N ARG A 88 12.00 -16.10 -16.33
CA ARG A 88 11.79 -16.07 -17.79
C ARG A 88 11.01 -14.85 -18.29
N ARG A 89 10.17 -14.24 -17.45
CA ARG A 89 9.40 -13.02 -17.76
C ARG A 89 9.99 -11.80 -17.07
N ASP A 90 10.54 -12.00 -15.87
CA ASP A 90 11.08 -10.96 -15.02
C ASP A 90 12.39 -11.45 -14.37
N PRO A 91 13.55 -11.21 -14.99
CA PRO A 91 14.84 -11.70 -14.50
C PRO A 91 15.20 -11.24 -13.08
N LEU A 92 14.60 -10.14 -12.61
CA LEU A 92 14.80 -9.59 -11.27
C LEU A 92 13.69 -9.97 -10.28
N GLY A 93 12.72 -10.79 -10.70
CA GLY A 93 11.55 -11.14 -9.90
C GLY A 93 11.91 -11.81 -8.58
N ILE A 94 12.78 -12.83 -8.63
CA ILE A 94 13.26 -13.52 -7.43
C ILE A 94 14.04 -12.56 -6.52
N ALA A 95 14.93 -11.73 -7.08
CA ALA A 95 15.71 -10.78 -6.29
C ALA A 95 14.83 -9.80 -5.52
N ARG A 96 13.78 -9.25 -6.16
CA ARG A 96 12.81 -8.37 -5.49
C ARG A 96 11.92 -9.09 -4.48
N ILE A 97 11.61 -10.36 -4.72
CA ILE A 97 10.91 -11.21 -3.73
C ILE A 97 11.81 -11.37 -2.49
N CYS A 98 13.09 -11.70 -2.66
CA CYS A 98 14.03 -11.80 -1.55
C CYS A 98 14.18 -10.47 -0.80
N GLU A 99 14.33 -9.36 -1.52
CA GLU A 99 14.37 -8.00 -0.93
C GLU A 99 13.11 -7.71 -0.09
N ALA A 100 11.94 -8.17 -0.54
CA ALA A 100 10.71 -8.01 0.21
C ALA A 100 10.70 -8.77 1.54
N LEU A 101 11.47 -9.86 1.67
CA LEU A 101 11.53 -10.72 2.85
C LEU A 101 12.67 -10.37 3.82
N GLU A 102 13.60 -9.50 3.43
CA GLU A 102 14.67 -9.00 4.30
C GLU A 102 14.18 -8.47 5.67
N PRO A 103 13.01 -7.80 5.81
CA PRO A 103 12.51 -7.38 7.12
C PRO A 103 12.16 -8.52 8.10
N LEU A 104 12.08 -9.76 7.62
CA LEU A 104 11.94 -10.96 8.45
C LEU A 104 13.28 -11.66 8.72
N ASP A 105 14.39 -11.09 8.27
CA ASP A 105 15.72 -11.71 8.31
C ASP A 105 15.78 -13.03 7.52
N LEU A 106 15.06 -13.09 6.40
CA LEU A 106 15.11 -14.20 5.43
C LEU A 106 15.98 -13.81 4.23
N PHE A 107 17.29 -14.04 4.34
CA PHE A 107 18.27 -13.60 3.36
C PHE A 107 18.65 -14.68 2.33
N GLN A 108 18.58 -15.95 2.71
CA GLN A 108 19.05 -17.05 1.87
C GLN A 108 17.92 -18.05 1.61
N HIS A 109 17.91 -18.56 0.38
CA HIS A 109 17.03 -19.63 -0.03
C HIS A 109 17.77 -20.68 -0.84
N LEU A 110 17.13 -21.82 -1.00
CA LEU A 110 17.46 -22.84 -1.98
C LEU A 110 16.32 -22.95 -3.01
N THR A 111 16.72 -23.06 -4.27
CA THR A 111 15.82 -23.01 -5.43
C THR A 111 15.73 -24.40 -6.05
N LEU A 112 14.51 -24.86 -6.30
CA LEU A 112 14.24 -26.10 -7.02
C LEU A 112 13.24 -25.87 -8.14
N THR A 113 13.28 -26.73 -9.16
CA THR A 113 12.09 -26.91 -10.00
C THR A 113 10.97 -27.56 -9.17
N SER A 114 9.74 -27.08 -9.33
CA SER A 114 8.56 -27.67 -8.70
C SER A 114 8.08 -28.93 -9.44
N SER A 115 8.28 -28.95 -10.76
CA SER A 115 7.91 -30.02 -11.68
C SER A 115 8.55 -29.81 -13.06
N ASP A 116 8.30 -30.72 -14.00
CA ASP A 116 8.74 -30.62 -15.40
C ASP A 116 8.16 -29.40 -16.15
N SER A 117 7.14 -28.74 -15.58
CA SER A 117 6.59 -27.48 -16.14
C SER A 117 7.54 -26.29 -16.00
N GLY A 118 8.60 -26.43 -15.19
CA GLY A 118 9.59 -25.39 -14.93
C GLY A 118 9.15 -24.30 -13.97
N GLY A 119 8.10 -24.52 -13.17
CA GLY A 119 7.84 -23.68 -11.99
C GLY A 119 8.93 -23.85 -10.93
N LEU A 120 8.99 -22.94 -9.98
CA LEU A 120 10.08 -22.84 -9.00
C LEU A 120 9.55 -22.91 -7.57
N HIS A 121 10.19 -23.74 -6.74
CA HIS A 121 10.07 -23.68 -5.30
C HIS A 121 11.29 -22.97 -4.71
N LEU A 122 11.07 -21.94 -3.90
CA LEU A 122 12.10 -21.27 -3.11
C LEU A 122 11.89 -21.64 -1.64
N TYR A 123 12.79 -22.41 -1.03
CA TYR A 123 12.72 -22.75 0.38
C TYR A 123 13.59 -21.81 1.21
N PHE A 124 13.00 -21.29 2.28
CA PHE A 124 13.63 -20.43 3.28
C PHE A 124 13.62 -21.15 4.64
N PRO A 125 14.62 -22.00 4.92
CA PRO A 125 14.72 -22.70 6.19
C PRO A 125 15.28 -21.81 7.29
N PHE A 126 14.93 -22.08 8.54
CA PHE A 126 15.39 -21.33 9.71
C PHE A 126 15.44 -22.20 10.96
N GLU A 127 16.29 -21.83 11.91
CA GLU A 127 16.67 -22.70 13.04
C GLU A 127 15.50 -22.92 14.02
N THR A 128 14.84 -21.82 14.42
CA THR A 128 13.85 -21.85 15.50
C THR A 128 12.46 -22.23 14.98
N PRO A 129 11.77 -23.23 15.56
CA PRO A 129 10.38 -23.50 15.22
C PRO A 129 9.46 -22.31 15.53
N LEU A 130 8.71 -21.84 14.53
CA LEU A 130 7.81 -20.69 14.63
C LEU A 130 6.36 -21.08 14.29
N PRO A 131 5.34 -20.35 14.82
CA PRO A 131 3.94 -20.60 14.47
C PRO A 131 3.68 -20.45 12.97
N SER A 132 3.28 -21.54 12.30
CA SER A 132 3.13 -21.59 10.84
C SER A 132 2.20 -20.49 10.31
N TRP A 133 1.09 -20.21 11.00
CA TRP A 133 0.17 -19.16 10.55
C TRP A 133 0.80 -17.76 10.61
N LYS A 134 1.65 -17.47 11.61
CA LYS A 134 2.35 -16.17 11.72
C LYS A 134 3.37 -16.03 10.60
N VAL A 135 4.14 -17.08 10.32
CA VAL A 135 5.11 -17.12 9.21
C VAL A 135 4.40 -16.82 7.88
N GLY A 136 3.32 -17.55 7.59
CA GLY A 136 2.55 -17.37 6.36
C GLY A 136 1.94 -15.97 6.24
N LEU A 137 1.37 -15.44 7.33
CA LEU A 137 0.78 -14.11 7.36
C LEU A 137 1.82 -13.00 7.16
N ALA A 138 2.96 -13.08 7.84
CA ALA A 138 4.01 -12.07 7.75
C ALA A 138 4.63 -12.01 6.35
N ILE A 139 4.98 -13.17 5.78
CA ILE A 139 5.52 -13.27 4.42
C ILE A 139 4.52 -12.73 3.39
N THR A 140 3.26 -13.18 3.46
CA THR A 140 2.21 -12.70 2.55
C THR A 140 2.09 -11.17 2.63
N THR A 141 2.10 -10.61 3.85
CA THR A 141 1.96 -9.17 4.03
C THR A 141 3.15 -8.40 3.45
N LEU A 142 4.38 -8.86 3.66
CA LEU A 142 5.55 -8.18 3.12
C LEU A 142 5.56 -8.19 1.59
N LEU A 143 5.21 -9.32 0.98
CA LEU A 143 5.08 -9.44 -0.46
C LEU A 143 4.00 -8.50 -1.01
N GLU A 144 2.80 -8.50 -0.42
CA GLU A 144 1.71 -7.61 -0.84
C GLU A 144 2.07 -6.13 -0.67
N ASN A 145 2.74 -5.76 0.44
CA ASN A 145 3.22 -4.40 0.68
C ASN A 145 4.26 -3.92 -0.35
N LYS A 146 5.04 -4.85 -0.90
CA LYS A 146 6.00 -4.58 -2.00
C LYS A 146 5.37 -4.67 -3.38
N GLY A 147 4.04 -4.85 -3.45
CA GLY A 147 3.27 -4.83 -4.70
C GLY A 147 3.11 -6.20 -5.37
N PHE A 148 3.59 -7.28 -4.75
CA PHE A 148 3.38 -8.62 -5.26
C PHE A 148 1.94 -9.08 -5.01
N LYS A 149 1.32 -9.65 -6.03
CA LYS A 149 0.03 -10.33 -5.89
C LYS A 149 0.27 -11.78 -5.50
N VAL A 150 -0.06 -12.12 -4.25
CA VAL A 150 -0.03 -13.49 -3.73
C VAL A 150 -1.34 -14.18 -4.10
N MET A 151 -1.30 -15.10 -5.06
CA MET A 151 -2.46 -15.84 -5.53
C MET A 151 -2.05 -17.11 -6.28
N SER A 152 -2.98 -18.06 -6.32
CA SER A 152 -2.76 -19.34 -7.00
C SER A 152 -2.51 -19.16 -8.49
N GLY A 153 -1.58 -19.94 -9.04
CA GLY A 153 -1.15 -19.84 -10.44
C GLY A 153 -0.01 -18.86 -10.68
N TRP A 154 0.35 -18.02 -9.70
CA TRP A 154 1.33 -16.92 -9.84
C TRP A 154 2.41 -16.98 -8.76
N LEU A 155 2.03 -16.75 -7.50
CA LEU A 155 2.92 -16.72 -6.35
C LEU A 155 2.14 -17.22 -5.15
N GLU A 156 2.43 -18.43 -4.72
CA GLU A 156 1.81 -19.04 -3.55
C GLU A 156 2.80 -19.10 -2.39
N VAL A 157 2.31 -18.80 -1.18
CA VAL A 157 3.10 -18.78 0.06
C VAL A 157 2.74 -19.98 0.91
N PHE A 158 3.76 -20.66 1.41
CA PHE A 158 3.67 -21.84 2.24
C PHE A 158 4.52 -21.66 3.50
N PRO A 159 3.96 -21.80 4.72
CA PRO A 159 2.54 -22.00 5.01
C PRO A 159 1.68 -20.83 4.52
N ASN A 160 0.45 -21.11 4.10
CA ASN A 160 -0.46 -20.07 3.64
C ASN A 160 -1.05 -19.27 4.81
N ALA A 161 -1.30 -17.97 4.59
CA ALA A 161 -1.99 -17.12 5.56
C ALA A 161 -3.44 -17.61 5.75
N LYS A 162 -3.72 -18.25 6.88
CA LYS A 162 -5.07 -18.72 7.19
C LYS A 162 -5.94 -17.56 7.67
N ALA A 163 -7.14 -17.45 7.10
CA ALA A 163 -8.20 -16.65 7.72
C ALA A 163 -8.69 -17.38 8.97
N TYR A 164 -8.92 -16.64 10.07
CA TYR A 164 -9.53 -17.18 11.27
C TYR A 164 -10.92 -17.76 10.92
N ASN A 165 -11.12 -19.05 11.19
CA ASN A 165 -12.37 -19.75 10.94
C ASN A 165 -12.96 -20.25 12.29
N PRO A 166 -14.07 -19.70 12.78
CA PRO A 166 -14.68 -20.10 14.05
C PRO A 166 -15.31 -21.49 14.01
N THR A 167 -15.49 -22.08 12.82
CA THR A 167 -16.19 -23.37 12.60
C THR A 167 -15.26 -24.58 12.61
N GLY A 168 -13.95 -24.38 12.74
CA GLY A 168 -12.95 -25.45 12.88
C GLY A 168 -11.60 -25.14 12.24
N ASP A 169 -10.58 -25.93 12.61
CA ASP A 169 -9.23 -25.84 12.06
C ASP A 169 -9.23 -26.20 10.57
N THR A 170 -8.89 -25.23 9.72
CA THR A 170 -8.62 -25.48 8.30
C THR A 170 -7.20 -26.04 8.17
N LEU A 171 -6.96 -26.97 7.24
CA LEU A 171 -5.61 -27.47 6.96
C LEU A 171 -4.79 -26.40 6.21
N TYR A 172 -3.46 -26.40 6.41
CA TYR A 172 -2.59 -25.58 5.54
C TYR A 172 -2.56 -26.20 4.15
N ASN A 173 -2.34 -25.37 3.12
CA ASN A 173 -2.05 -25.88 1.78
C ASN A 173 -0.84 -26.81 1.83
N GLY A 174 -0.92 -27.91 1.10
CA GLY A 174 0.18 -28.87 0.99
C GLY A 174 1.05 -28.54 -0.21
N HIS A 175 2.34 -28.83 -0.09
CA HIS A 175 3.29 -28.72 -1.18
C HIS A 175 3.89 -30.10 -1.47
N ARG A 176 4.37 -30.28 -2.69
CA ARG A 176 5.11 -31.47 -3.09
C ARG A 176 6.43 -31.57 -2.33
N LEU A 177 6.83 -32.77 -1.92
CA LEU A 177 8.16 -33.00 -1.36
C LEU A 177 9.24 -32.79 -2.44
N PRO A 178 10.37 -32.14 -2.10
CA PRO A 178 11.45 -31.92 -3.04
C PRO A 178 12.16 -33.22 -3.43
N LEU A 179 12.99 -33.16 -4.47
CA LEU A 179 13.81 -34.28 -4.99
C LEU A 179 13.01 -35.48 -5.53
N GLN A 180 11.71 -35.32 -5.78
CA GLN A 180 10.92 -36.26 -6.57
C GLN A 180 11.04 -35.94 -8.06
N GLN A 181 10.59 -36.85 -8.94
CA GLN A 181 10.69 -36.70 -10.41
C GLN A 181 10.30 -35.29 -10.94
N GLY A 182 11.21 -34.60 -11.64
CA GLY A 182 10.95 -33.24 -12.11
C GLY A 182 11.21 -32.13 -11.09
N SER A 183 11.66 -32.47 -9.87
CA SER A 183 12.11 -31.52 -8.86
C SER A 183 13.62 -31.65 -8.62
N TYR A 184 14.37 -30.69 -9.14
CA TYR A 184 15.82 -30.67 -9.13
C TYR A 184 16.32 -29.39 -8.47
N LEU A 185 17.41 -29.50 -7.71
CA LEU A 185 18.15 -28.35 -7.19
C LEU A 185 18.69 -27.51 -8.33
N LEU A 186 18.64 -26.19 -8.15
CA LEU A 186 19.08 -25.21 -9.13
C LEU A 186 20.22 -24.35 -8.55
N ASN A 187 21.16 -23.96 -9.41
CA ASN A 187 22.16 -22.94 -9.08
C ASN A 187 21.59 -21.51 -9.23
N ALA A 188 22.42 -20.50 -9.02
CA ALA A 188 22.05 -19.08 -9.18
C ALA A 188 21.57 -18.73 -10.59
N ASP A 189 22.07 -19.42 -11.62
CA ASP A 189 21.66 -19.27 -13.03
C ASP A 189 20.41 -20.11 -13.38
N LEU A 190 19.74 -20.67 -12.37
CA LEU A 190 18.55 -21.52 -12.49
C LEU A 190 18.78 -22.77 -13.35
N GLN A 191 20.02 -23.23 -13.42
CA GLN A 191 20.38 -24.48 -14.09
C GLN A 191 20.36 -25.64 -13.10
N PRO A 192 19.83 -26.81 -13.50
CA PRO A 192 19.86 -28.00 -12.66
C PRO A 192 21.28 -28.38 -12.26
N ILE A 193 21.47 -28.64 -10.98
CA ILE A 193 22.68 -29.20 -10.38
C ILE A 193 22.40 -30.58 -9.81
N GLU A 194 23.46 -31.25 -9.35
CA GLU A 194 23.34 -32.56 -8.72
C GLU A 194 22.32 -32.53 -7.57
N SER A 195 21.27 -33.31 -7.73
CA SER A 195 20.13 -33.34 -6.82
C SER A 195 20.16 -34.62 -6.00
N SER A 196 20.68 -34.53 -4.77
CA SER A 196 20.69 -35.62 -3.81
C SER A 196 20.28 -35.12 -2.43
N GLY A 197 19.81 -36.02 -1.56
CA GLY A 197 19.46 -35.67 -0.17
C GLY A 197 20.64 -35.03 0.58
N PHE A 198 21.87 -35.48 0.30
CA PHE A 198 23.09 -34.90 0.85
C PHE A 198 23.30 -33.44 0.42
N HIS A 199 23.25 -33.17 -0.88
CA HIS A 199 23.41 -31.79 -1.39
C HIS A 199 22.28 -30.89 -0.89
N PHE A 200 21.04 -31.36 -0.94
CA PHE A 200 19.88 -30.61 -0.44
C PHE A 200 20.06 -30.22 1.03
N ILE A 201 20.51 -31.15 1.87
CA ILE A 201 20.75 -30.86 3.29
C ILE A 201 21.87 -29.84 3.48
N ASN A 202 22.98 -29.93 2.74
CA ASN A 202 24.04 -28.94 2.83
C ASN A 202 23.55 -27.52 2.46
N TYR A 203 22.77 -27.40 1.38
CA TYR A 203 22.15 -26.11 1.00
C TYR A 203 21.14 -25.64 2.05
N TRP A 204 20.35 -26.56 2.60
CA TRP A 204 19.39 -26.27 3.66
C TRP A 204 20.08 -25.72 4.90
N GLU A 205 21.10 -26.39 5.41
CA GLU A 205 21.87 -25.95 6.57
C GLU A 205 22.57 -24.61 6.34
N THR A 206 23.12 -24.40 5.13
CA THR A 206 23.72 -23.12 4.75
C THR A 206 22.68 -22.01 4.76
N ALA A 207 21.49 -22.24 4.20
CA ALA A 207 20.42 -21.25 4.19
C ALA A 207 19.88 -20.99 5.61
N THR A 208 19.73 -22.02 6.43
CA THR A 208 19.33 -21.90 7.84
C THR A 208 20.26 -20.98 8.61
N ALA A 209 21.58 -21.12 8.41
CA ALA A 209 22.57 -20.28 9.09
C ALA A 209 22.51 -18.79 8.70
N HIS A 210 21.84 -18.45 7.60
CA HIS A 210 21.67 -17.08 7.11
C HIS A 210 20.25 -16.54 7.32
N ASN A 211 19.35 -17.32 7.92
CA ASN A 211 17.96 -16.92 8.14
C ASN A 211 17.67 -16.88 9.65
N ASP A 212 17.61 -15.68 10.23
CA ASP A 212 17.45 -15.46 11.68
C ASP A 212 16.08 -14.88 12.03
N ILE A 213 15.04 -15.43 11.40
CA ILE A 213 13.66 -15.04 11.70
C ILE A 213 13.31 -15.41 13.14
N THR A 214 12.68 -14.47 13.86
CA THR A 214 12.28 -14.66 15.25
C THR A 214 10.79 -14.38 15.44
N SER A 215 10.23 -14.87 16.56
CA SER A 215 8.85 -14.50 16.94
C SER A 215 8.67 -12.99 17.07
N HIS A 216 9.71 -12.27 17.47
CA HIS A 216 9.67 -10.81 17.62
C HIS A 216 9.60 -10.11 16.26
N THR A 217 10.42 -10.51 15.28
CA THR A 217 10.38 -9.92 13.93
C THR A 217 9.07 -10.23 13.22
N LEU A 218 8.52 -11.43 13.40
CA LEU A 218 7.16 -11.78 12.96
C LEU A 218 6.10 -10.86 13.56
N GLU A 219 6.13 -10.64 14.88
CA GLU A 219 5.15 -9.78 15.57
C GLU A 219 5.25 -8.32 15.14
N LEU A 220 6.47 -7.78 15.01
CA LEU A 220 6.67 -6.42 14.51
C LEU A 220 6.11 -6.24 13.09
N VAL A 221 6.40 -7.18 12.19
CA VAL A 221 5.88 -7.13 10.81
C VAL A 221 4.36 -7.23 10.79
N ILE A 222 3.78 -8.14 11.58
CA ILE A 222 2.32 -8.32 11.68
C ILE A 222 1.66 -7.10 12.32
N GLU A 223 2.25 -6.46 13.33
CA GLU A 223 1.72 -5.24 13.94
C GLU A 223 1.80 -4.04 12.99
N GLN A 224 2.94 -3.85 12.32
CA GLN A 224 3.10 -2.82 11.28
C GLN A 224 2.12 -3.05 10.13
N ALA A 225 1.89 -4.31 9.78
CA ALA A 225 0.87 -4.73 8.84
C ALA A 225 -0.54 -4.42 9.35
N GLN A 226 -0.89 -4.76 10.59
CA GLN A 226 -2.22 -4.49 11.17
C GLN A 226 -2.54 -3.00 11.26
N ARG A 227 -1.53 -2.16 11.53
CA ARG A 227 -1.64 -0.70 11.42
C ARG A 227 -1.95 -0.24 9.98
N LYS A 228 -1.64 -1.06 8.97
CA LYS A 228 -2.05 -0.89 7.56
C LYS A 228 -3.31 -1.68 7.16
N ILE A 229 -3.67 -2.76 7.87
CA ILE A 229 -4.88 -3.60 7.69
C ILE A 229 -6.06 -3.00 8.46
N TYR A 230 -6.30 -1.70 8.30
CA TYR A 230 -7.68 -1.36 7.99
C TYR A 230 -7.78 -1.65 6.52
N ARG A 231 -8.55 -2.67 6.11
CA ARG A 231 -8.86 -2.88 4.69
C ARG A 231 -9.71 -1.69 4.24
N VAL A 232 -9.02 -0.60 4.00
CA VAL A 232 -9.57 0.60 3.42
C VAL A 232 -9.92 0.17 2.00
N SER A 233 -11.22 0.18 1.67
CA SER A 233 -11.67 -0.15 0.32
C SER A 233 -10.86 0.67 -0.67
N HIS A 234 -10.60 0.16 -1.88
CA HIS A 234 -9.78 0.90 -2.86
C HIS A 234 -10.23 2.36 -3.05
N LYS A 235 -11.54 2.63 -2.90
CA LYS A 235 -12.11 3.98 -2.89
C LYS A 235 -11.67 4.82 -1.69
N ALA A 236 -11.71 4.24 -0.49
CA ALA A 236 -11.29 4.92 0.73
C ALA A 236 -9.76 5.03 0.83
N GLU A 237 -8.99 4.11 0.25
CA GLU A 237 -7.53 4.17 0.17
C GLU A 237 -7.11 5.31 -0.75
N LYS A 238 -7.73 5.38 -1.93
CA LYS A 238 -7.60 6.53 -2.83
C LYS A 238 -7.96 7.82 -2.12
N PHE A 239 -9.08 7.85 -1.39
CA PHE A 239 -9.49 9.06 -0.67
C PHE A 239 -8.48 9.47 0.42
N LEU A 240 -7.97 8.51 1.19
CA LEU A 240 -6.90 8.76 2.17
C LEU A 240 -5.63 9.27 1.49
N ASN A 241 -5.25 8.71 0.34
CA ASN A 241 -4.10 9.17 -0.43
C ASN A 241 -4.30 10.61 -0.96
N ASP A 242 -5.49 10.93 -1.49
CA ASP A 242 -5.84 12.28 -1.92
C ASP A 242 -5.73 13.28 -0.73
N LEU A 243 -6.24 12.90 0.44
CA LEU A 243 -6.12 13.70 1.67
C LEU A 243 -4.65 13.86 2.11
N ASN A 244 -3.86 12.79 2.07
CA ASN A 244 -2.43 12.83 2.41
C ASN A 244 -1.66 13.75 1.46
N ALA A 245 -1.89 13.66 0.16
CA ALA A 245 -1.22 14.48 -0.84
C ALA A 245 -1.53 15.97 -0.64
N GLU A 246 -2.79 16.33 -0.36
CA GLU A 246 -3.17 17.71 -0.07
C GLU A 246 -2.57 18.22 1.26
N VAL A 247 -2.52 17.39 2.30
CA VAL A 247 -2.02 17.79 3.63
C VAL A 247 -0.49 17.87 3.67
N ALA A 248 0.22 16.93 3.04
CA ALA A 248 1.67 16.79 3.13
C ALA A 248 2.44 17.99 2.55
N LEU A 249 1.88 18.67 1.55
CA LEU A 249 2.43 19.90 0.97
C LEU A 249 2.43 21.08 1.96
N GLY A 250 1.63 20.98 3.03
CA GLY A 250 1.49 22.04 4.03
C GLY A 250 0.90 23.32 3.46
N TRP A 251 1.37 24.45 3.99
CA TRP A 251 0.89 25.78 3.68
C TRP A 251 1.76 26.40 2.59
N THR A 252 1.17 26.69 1.43
CA THR A 252 1.88 27.21 0.26
C THR A 252 1.45 28.61 -0.15
N GLY A 253 0.36 29.13 0.43
CA GLY A 253 -0.14 30.46 0.11
C GLY A 253 -1.19 30.99 1.08
N ARG A 254 -1.48 32.30 0.97
CA ARG A 254 -2.47 32.98 1.79
C ARG A 254 -3.89 32.54 1.41
N GLY A 255 -4.79 32.45 2.40
CA GLY A 255 -6.21 32.09 2.20
C GLY A 255 -6.51 30.59 2.23
N GLN A 256 -5.50 29.74 2.46
CA GLN A 256 -5.67 28.27 2.45
C GLN A 256 -6.25 27.70 3.76
N THR A 257 -6.34 28.49 4.84
CA THR A 257 -6.70 28.00 6.18
C THR A 257 -7.96 27.15 6.22
N ASN A 258 -9.09 27.63 5.69
CA ASN A 258 -10.33 26.86 5.76
C ASN A 258 -10.23 25.55 4.97
N ARG A 259 -9.60 25.59 3.80
CA ARG A 259 -9.45 24.42 2.91
C ARG A 259 -8.55 23.37 3.55
N LEU A 260 -7.42 23.77 4.12
CA LEU A 260 -6.43 22.86 4.70
C LEU A 260 -6.90 22.31 6.05
N LEU A 261 -7.47 23.16 6.92
CA LEU A 261 -8.09 22.69 8.17
C LEU A 261 -9.18 21.65 7.89
N GLY A 262 -10.08 21.91 6.93
CA GLY A 262 -11.11 20.94 6.56
C GLY A 262 -10.54 19.59 6.11
N ARG A 263 -9.40 19.57 5.41
CA ARG A 263 -8.74 18.33 4.98
C ARG A 263 -8.04 17.58 6.11
N ILE A 264 -7.35 18.30 6.98
CA ILE A 264 -6.75 17.75 8.20
C ILE A 264 -7.85 17.14 9.07
N THR A 265 -8.96 17.87 9.27
CA THR A 265 -10.13 17.41 10.02
C THR A 265 -10.74 16.14 9.44
N MET A 266 -11.00 16.10 8.12
CA MET A 266 -11.54 14.89 7.47
C MET A 266 -10.60 13.69 7.63
N ARG A 267 -9.29 13.90 7.43
CA ARG A 267 -8.28 12.85 7.57
C ARG A 267 -8.24 12.29 9.00
N ALA A 268 -8.22 13.18 9.99
CA ALA A 268 -8.17 12.80 11.40
C ALA A 268 -9.46 12.15 11.89
N TYR A 269 -10.62 12.67 11.52
CA TYR A 269 -11.92 12.16 11.95
C TYR A 269 -12.24 10.79 11.32
N ILE A 270 -12.06 10.67 10.00
CA ILE A 270 -12.45 9.45 9.26
C ILE A 270 -11.42 8.34 9.47
N PHE A 271 -10.12 8.67 9.46
CA PHE A 271 -9.02 7.71 9.44
C PHE A 271 -8.08 7.80 10.65
N GLY A 272 -8.34 8.62 11.66
CA GLY A 272 -7.40 8.81 12.79
C GLY A 272 -7.06 7.51 13.52
N HIS A 273 -8.05 6.66 13.74
CA HIS A 273 -7.86 5.32 14.34
C HIS A 273 -7.12 4.34 13.42
N ILE A 274 -7.15 4.59 12.10
CA ILE A 274 -6.37 3.85 11.11
C ILE A 274 -4.91 4.28 11.13
N LEU A 275 -4.67 5.56 11.36
CA LEU A 275 -3.37 6.21 11.25
C LEU A 275 -2.56 6.19 12.56
N GLY A 276 -3.06 5.54 13.61
CA GLY A 276 -2.31 5.30 14.84
C GLY A 276 -3.03 5.61 16.15
N ALA A 277 -4.25 6.16 16.13
CA ALA A 277 -5.04 6.28 17.36
C ALA A 277 -5.69 4.92 17.73
N SER A 278 -5.80 4.61 19.02
CA SER A 278 -6.44 3.37 19.47
C SER A 278 -7.95 3.34 19.22
N GLU A 279 -8.58 4.51 19.12
CA GLU A 279 -10.02 4.69 18.89
C GLU A 279 -10.29 5.89 17.96
N PRO A 280 -11.48 5.97 17.33
CA PRO A 280 -11.86 7.14 16.54
C PRO A 280 -11.75 8.45 17.31
N LEU A 281 -11.05 9.43 16.72
CA LEU A 281 -10.86 10.75 17.32
C LEU A 281 -12.16 11.56 17.22
N THR A 282 -12.67 12.00 18.37
CA THR A 282 -13.86 12.87 18.49
C THR A 282 -13.62 13.96 19.54
N GLY A 283 -14.47 15.00 19.54
CA GLY A 283 -14.47 16.09 20.51
C GLY A 283 -13.09 16.73 20.70
N GLU A 284 -12.70 16.93 21.96
CA GLU A 284 -11.43 17.59 22.32
C GLU A 284 -10.19 16.81 21.87
N ALA A 285 -10.25 15.46 21.80
CA ALA A 285 -9.14 14.66 21.31
C ALA A 285 -8.88 14.93 19.81
N LEU A 286 -9.95 15.10 19.03
CA LEU A 286 -9.86 15.49 17.63
C LEU A 286 -9.35 16.92 17.46
N VAL A 287 -9.83 17.86 18.29
CA VAL A 287 -9.35 19.26 18.29
C VAL A 287 -7.84 19.30 18.51
N GLY A 288 -7.35 18.63 19.56
CA GLY A 288 -5.92 18.58 19.88
C GLY A 288 -5.08 18.03 18.72
N HIS A 289 -5.51 16.91 18.14
CA HIS A 289 -4.79 16.28 17.02
C HIS A 289 -4.72 17.17 15.77
N ILE A 290 -5.82 17.86 15.43
CA ILE A 290 -5.86 18.77 14.28
C ILE A 290 -4.95 19.98 14.54
N MET A 291 -4.96 20.52 15.76
CA MET A 291 -4.11 21.66 16.12
C MET A 291 -2.63 21.31 16.03
N GLU A 292 -2.22 20.16 16.56
CA GLU A 292 -0.85 19.66 16.48
C GLU A 292 -0.43 19.42 15.02
N THR A 293 -1.30 18.78 14.24
CA THR A 293 -1.05 18.54 12.82
C THR A 293 -0.92 19.85 12.05
N ALA A 294 -1.85 20.80 12.22
CA ALA A 294 -1.83 22.06 11.48
C ALA A 294 -0.57 22.90 11.77
N GLN A 295 -0.10 22.91 13.01
CA GLN A 295 1.08 23.65 13.46
C GLN A 295 2.39 23.00 13.01
N SER A 296 2.42 21.67 12.91
CA SER A 296 3.62 20.93 12.48
C SER A 296 3.84 20.95 10.95
N LEU A 297 2.83 21.33 10.17
CA LEU A 297 2.95 21.38 8.71
C LEU A 297 3.83 22.54 8.22
N PRO A 298 4.64 22.32 7.16
CA PRO A 298 5.50 23.36 6.57
C PRO A 298 4.72 24.61 6.20
N GLY A 299 5.28 25.79 6.48
CA GLY A 299 4.70 27.07 6.09
C GLY A 299 3.57 27.60 6.99
N PHE A 300 3.21 26.89 8.07
CA PHE A 300 2.15 27.33 9.00
C PHE A 300 2.38 28.76 9.51
N THR A 301 3.56 29.04 10.05
CA THR A 301 3.93 30.37 10.59
C THR A 301 3.97 31.46 9.51
N LEU A 302 4.25 31.09 8.26
CA LEU A 302 4.45 32.03 7.15
C LEU A 302 3.14 32.40 6.44
N TRP A 303 2.21 31.43 6.32
CA TRP A 303 1.04 31.56 5.44
C TRP A 303 -0.30 31.45 6.17
N CYS A 304 -0.36 30.78 7.33
CA CYS A 304 -1.59 30.75 8.11
C CYS A 304 -1.76 32.10 8.82
N ARG A 305 -2.81 32.85 8.47
CA ARG A 305 -3.16 34.11 9.16
C ARG A 305 -4.04 33.92 10.39
N HIS A 306 -4.44 32.67 10.64
CA HIS A 306 -5.34 32.30 11.71
C HIS A 306 -4.60 31.60 12.85
N GLN A 307 -3.40 32.09 13.20
CA GLN A 307 -2.59 31.50 14.27
C GLN A 307 -3.21 31.80 15.64
N ASN A 308 -3.73 33.02 15.83
CA ASN A 308 -4.29 33.48 17.10
C ASN A 308 -5.72 32.97 17.35
N ASP A 309 -6.47 32.63 16.29
CA ASP A 309 -7.83 32.08 16.36
C ASP A 309 -7.90 30.62 15.86
N LEU A 310 -6.75 29.93 15.80
CA LEU A 310 -6.66 28.57 15.26
C LEU A 310 -7.60 27.62 15.99
N GLU A 311 -7.57 27.64 17.32
CA GLU A 311 -8.37 26.75 18.16
C GLU A 311 -9.87 26.93 17.90
N ALA A 312 -10.35 28.18 17.82
CA ALA A 312 -11.74 28.47 17.54
C ALA A 312 -12.16 27.92 16.17
N LYS A 313 -11.30 28.06 15.16
CA LYS A 313 -11.55 27.53 13.81
C LYS A 313 -11.53 26.01 13.75
N VAL A 314 -10.61 25.38 14.49
CA VAL A 314 -10.57 23.92 14.59
C VAL A 314 -11.83 23.41 15.28
N LYS A 315 -12.26 24.04 16.37
CA LYS A 315 -13.52 23.71 17.06
C LYS A 315 -14.73 23.83 16.13
N ASP A 316 -14.79 24.86 15.30
CA ASP A 316 -15.83 25.00 14.28
C ASP A 316 -15.81 23.83 13.28
N TRP A 317 -14.64 23.46 12.76
CA TRP A 317 -14.49 22.34 11.83
C TRP A 317 -14.84 20.99 12.46
N VAL A 318 -14.44 20.76 13.71
CA VAL A 318 -14.77 19.54 14.47
C VAL A 318 -16.28 19.44 14.65
N ARG A 319 -16.94 20.51 15.12
CA ARG A 319 -18.39 20.55 15.23
C ARG A 319 -19.09 20.27 13.88
N CYS A 320 -18.57 20.83 12.79
CA CYS A 320 -19.13 20.61 11.46
C CYS A 320 -18.94 19.18 10.95
N ILE A 321 -17.78 18.55 11.16
CA ILE A 321 -17.53 17.19 10.65
C ILE A 321 -18.30 16.14 11.45
N GLU A 322 -18.42 16.32 12.77
CA GLU A 322 -19.17 15.41 13.63
C GLU A 322 -20.68 15.45 13.35
N ALA A 323 -21.19 16.60 12.90
CA ALA A 323 -22.58 16.75 12.45
C ALA A 323 -22.78 16.45 10.95
N SER A 324 -21.75 15.97 10.25
CA SER A 324 -21.80 15.72 8.80
C SER A 324 -22.22 14.29 8.46
N HIS A 325 -22.26 13.96 7.17
CA HIS A 325 -22.49 12.60 6.69
C HIS A 325 -21.24 11.71 6.73
N TYR A 326 -20.08 12.25 7.12
CA TYR A 326 -18.87 11.46 7.31
C TYR A 326 -18.91 10.78 8.67
N PHE A 327 -18.26 9.62 8.78
CA PHE A 327 -18.13 8.84 10.00
C PHE A 327 -16.77 8.14 10.04
N PRO A 328 -16.27 7.76 11.21
CA PRO A 328 -15.06 6.97 11.33
C PRO A 328 -15.14 5.72 10.45
N TYR A 329 -14.13 5.51 9.62
CA TYR A 329 -14.10 4.40 8.68
C TYR A 329 -14.22 3.05 9.40
N GLY A 330 -15.10 2.17 8.94
CA GLY A 330 -15.32 0.86 9.55
C GLY A 330 -16.26 0.87 10.77
N ALA A 331 -16.74 2.03 11.22
CA ALA A 331 -17.87 2.09 12.13
C ALA A 331 -19.18 1.76 11.38
N ASP A 332 -20.08 1.02 12.03
CA ASP A 332 -21.45 0.85 11.53
C ASP A 332 -22.07 2.23 11.34
N LYS A 333 -22.77 2.43 10.22
CA LYS A 333 -23.44 3.70 9.92
C LYS A 333 -24.29 4.08 11.14
N LEU A 334 -23.92 5.16 11.83
CA LEU A 334 -24.85 5.78 12.75
C LEU A 334 -26.12 6.09 11.94
N PRO A 335 -27.32 5.75 12.46
CA PRO A 335 -28.55 6.16 11.82
C PRO A 335 -28.46 7.66 11.64
N ILE A 336 -28.48 8.15 10.39
CA ILE A 336 -28.72 9.56 10.12
C ILE A 336 -30.23 9.76 10.36
N ASP A 337 -30.66 9.55 11.60
CA ASP A 337 -31.92 10.06 12.13
C ASP A 337 -31.57 11.43 12.66
N VAL A 338 -31.60 12.42 11.78
CA VAL A 338 -32.57 13.52 11.78
C VAL A 338 -32.27 14.30 10.50
N THR A 339 -33.16 14.30 9.50
CA THR A 339 -33.29 15.50 8.68
C THR A 339 -33.69 16.60 9.67
N PRO A 340 -32.86 17.62 9.95
CA PRO A 340 -33.26 18.67 10.89
C PRO A 340 -34.60 19.22 10.43
N GLU A 341 -35.63 19.14 11.28
CA GLU A 341 -36.94 19.71 10.98
C GLU A 341 -36.77 21.23 10.88
N GLY A 342 -36.70 21.72 9.63
CA GLY A 342 -36.62 23.14 9.32
C GLY A 342 -35.74 23.43 8.11
N PRO A 343 -35.90 24.62 7.51
CA PRO A 343 -35.08 25.03 6.38
C PRO A 343 -33.61 25.10 6.77
N SER A 344 -32.75 24.49 5.95
CA SER A 344 -31.30 24.57 6.05
C SER A 344 -30.83 26.03 6.08
N TRP A 345 -29.65 26.27 6.65
CA TRP A 345 -29.07 27.62 6.69
C TRP A 345 -29.01 28.27 5.29
N ASN A 346 -28.71 27.48 4.25
CA ASN A 346 -28.71 27.93 2.87
C ASN A 346 -30.11 28.32 2.38
N GLU A 347 -31.16 27.58 2.77
CA GLU A 347 -32.55 27.92 2.43
C GLU A 347 -33.01 29.17 3.17
N ARG A 348 -32.61 29.36 4.44
CA ARG A 348 -32.88 30.61 5.18
C ARG A 348 -32.21 31.80 4.50
N GLN A 349 -30.94 31.68 4.14
CA GLN A 349 -30.21 32.72 3.40
C GLN A 349 -30.81 32.98 2.02
N GLN A 350 -31.23 31.96 1.28
CA GLN A 350 -31.96 32.13 0.02
C GLN A 350 -33.28 32.88 0.21
N THR A 351 -34.03 32.54 1.26
CA THR A 351 -35.32 33.16 1.56
C THR A 351 -35.15 34.63 1.95
N GLU A 352 -34.16 34.95 2.78
CA GLU A 352 -33.81 36.33 3.14
C GLU A 352 -33.39 37.15 1.92
N VAL A 353 -32.55 36.60 1.05
CA VAL A 353 -32.11 37.28 -0.18
C VAL A 353 -33.29 37.55 -1.10
N ARG A 354 -34.19 36.57 -1.30
CA ARG A 354 -35.42 36.76 -2.09
C ARG A 354 -36.33 37.80 -1.46
N ALA A 355 -36.51 37.80 -0.14
CA ALA A 355 -37.31 38.79 0.56
C ALA A 355 -36.75 40.21 0.38
N ARG A 356 -35.43 40.40 0.48
CA ARG A 356 -34.77 41.69 0.23
C ARG A 356 -34.99 42.16 -1.21
N ILE A 357 -34.81 41.28 -2.20
CA ILE A 357 -35.05 41.62 -3.61
C ILE A 357 -36.52 42.03 -3.82
N THR A 358 -37.48 41.24 -3.33
CA THR A 358 -38.91 41.55 -3.48
C THR A 358 -39.29 42.87 -2.81
N GLN A 359 -38.78 43.14 -1.61
CA GLN A 359 -39.01 44.39 -0.91
C GLN A 359 -38.47 45.58 -1.70
N SER A 360 -37.21 45.50 -2.15
CA SER A 360 -36.58 46.53 -3.00
C SER A 360 -37.37 46.80 -4.27
N VAL A 361 -37.82 45.76 -4.98
CA VAL A 361 -38.65 45.89 -6.18
C VAL A 361 -39.98 46.56 -5.87
N THR A 362 -40.66 46.14 -4.79
CA THR A 362 -41.95 46.70 -4.37
C THR A 362 -41.82 48.18 -4.02
N THR A 363 -40.79 48.57 -3.27
CA THR A 363 -40.52 49.96 -2.91
C THR A 363 -40.24 50.83 -4.13
N LEU A 364 -39.47 50.34 -5.11
CA LEU A 364 -39.19 51.06 -6.35
C LEU A 364 -40.44 51.21 -7.23
N GLN A 365 -41.31 50.19 -7.25
CA GLN A 365 -42.60 50.25 -7.94
C GLN A 365 -43.54 51.25 -7.26
N SER A 366 -43.65 51.23 -5.93
CA SER A 366 -44.53 52.15 -5.18
C SER A 366 -44.08 53.61 -5.25
N THR A 367 -42.79 53.85 -5.42
CA THR A 367 -42.22 55.21 -5.55
C THR A 367 -42.18 55.70 -6.99
N GLY A 368 -42.63 54.90 -7.97
CA GLY A 368 -42.63 55.26 -9.39
C GLY A 368 -41.23 55.37 -10.01
N THR A 369 -40.20 54.84 -9.34
CA THR A 369 -38.79 54.93 -9.76
C THR A 369 -38.29 53.66 -10.46
N TRP A 370 -39.19 52.70 -10.74
CA TRP A 370 -38.85 51.41 -11.33
C TRP A 370 -38.50 51.52 -12.82
N PRO A 371 -37.23 51.25 -13.22
CA PRO A 371 -36.80 51.45 -14.61
C PRO A 371 -37.37 50.42 -15.59
N ALA A 372 -37.44 50.79 -16.87
CA ALA A 372 -37.85 49.87 -17.94
C ALA A 372 -36.68 48.98 -18.42
N GLY A 373 -35.45 49.51 -18.39
CA GLY A 373 -34.24 48.82 -18.85
C GLY A 373 -33.75 47.73 -17.90
N ILE A 374 -33.19 46.65 -18.46
CA ILE A 374 -32.61 45.54 -17.68
C ILE A 374 -31.39 46.01 -16.88
N THR A 375 -30.48 46.75 -17.53
CA THR A 375 -29.26 47.29 -16.91
C THR A 375 -29.58 48.26 -15.79
N GLU A 376 -30.52 49.18 -16.03
CA GLU A 376 -30.94 50.18 -15.03
C GLU A 376 -31.56 49.55 -13.79
N ARG A 377 -32.35 48.47 -13.94
CA ARG A 377 -32.88 47.69 -12.81
C ARG A 377 -31.77 47.00 -12.02
N PHE A 378 -30.79 46.43 -12.72
CA PHE A 378 -29.66 45.77 -12.08
C PHE A 378 -28.86 46.78 -11.25
N ASP A 379 -28.51 47.92 -11.83
CA ASP A 379 -27.74 48.98 -11.18
C ASP A 379 -28.47 49.52 -9.95
N GLN A 380 -29.78 49.80 -10.04
CA GLN A 380 -30.55 50.26 -8.89
C GLN A 380 -30.63 49.25 -7.76
N LEU A 381 -30.80 47.96 -8.06
CA LEU A 381 -30.85 46.93 -7.02
C LEU A 381 -29.46 46.70 -6.39
N THR A 382 -28.38 46.84 -7.15
CA THR A 382 -27.02 46.82 -6.60
C THR A 382 -26.73 48.04 -5.73
N ASN A 383 -27.26 49.22 -6.08
CA ASN A 383 -27.14 50.44 -5.27
C ASN A 383 -27.90 50.36 -3.93
N GLN A 384 -28.89 49.47 -3.82
CA GLN A 384 -29.55 49.14 -2.54
C GLN A 384 -28.82 48.05 -1.72
N GLY A 385 -27.60 47.68 -2.13
CA GLY A 385 -26.74 46.75 -1.40
C GLY A 385 -26.96 45.27 -1.72
N ILE A 386 -27.65 44.94 -2.82
CA ILE A 386 -27.86 43.55 -3.25
C ILE A 386 -26.72 43.13 -4.19
N SER A 387 -26.07 41.99 -3.92
CA SER A 387 -24.97 41.53 -4.77
C SER A 387 -25.45 41.16 -6.19
N GLY A 388 -24.64 41.48 -7.21
CA GLY A 388 -24.93 41.13 -8.59
C GLY A 388 -25.13 39.62 -8.81
N SER A 389 -24.33 38.79 -8.13
CA SER A 389 -24.48 37.33 -8.15
C SER A 389 -25.84 36.85 -7.63
N SER A 390 -26.37 37.48 -6.57
CA SER A 390 -27.69 37.17 -6.02
C SER A 390 -28.81 37.55 -6.99
N LEU A 391 -28.68 38.70 -7.68
CA LEU A 391 -29.64 39.14 -8.70
C LEU A 391 -29.68 38.19 -9.91
N TYR A 392 -28.53 37.75 -10.41
CA TYR A 392 -28.47 36.78 -11.51
C TYR A 392 -29.09 35.42 -11.16
N LYS A 393 -29.03 35.01 -9.88
CA LYS A 393 -29.64 33.76 -9.40
C LYS A 393 -31.17 33.86 -9.25
N HIS A 394 -31.71 35.05 -9.03
CA HIS A 394 -33.13 35.30 -8.76
C HIS A 394 -33.77 36.25 -9.78
N LYS A 395 -33.55 36.01 -11.07
CA LYS A 395 -34.07 36.83 -12.19
C LYS A 395 -35.60 36.89 -12.23
N ASP A 396 -36.27 35.87 -11.72
CA ASP A 396 -37.72 35.76 -11.62
C ASP A 396 -38.36 36.93 -10.84
N LEU A 397 -37.62 37.57 -9.93
CA LEU A 397 -38.15 38.62 -9.06
C LEU A 397 -38.00 40.05 -9.61
N TRP A 398 -37.12 40.30 -10.59
CA TRP A 398 -36.78 41.66 -11.01
C TRP A 398 -36.57 41.84 -12.52
N HIS A 399 -36.25 40.76 -13.25
CA HIS A 399 -35.90 40.84 -14.65
C HIS A 399 -37.16 40.87 -15.55
N PRO A 400 -37.32 41.85 -16.45
CA PRO A 400 -38.54 42.04 -17.25
C PRO A 400 -39.01 40.78 -17.99
N ARG A 401 -38.07 40.01 -18.57
CA ARG A 401 -38.38 38.77 -19.30
C ARG A 401 -38.88 37.60 -18.45
N PHE A 402 -38.63 37.62 -17.14
CA PHE A 402 -38.93 36.48 -16.25
C PHE A 402 -40.08 36.77 -15.28
N ILE A 403 -40.47 38.04 -15.11
CA ILE A 403 -41.60 38.44 -14.24
C ILE A 403 -42.97 38.05 -14.86
N THR A 404 -43.06 37.90 -16.19
CA THR A 404 -44.36 37.74 -16.91
C THR A 404 -44.88 36.30 -16.99
N ALA A 405 -44.23 35.32 -16.36
CA ALA A 405 -44.57 33.90 -16.50
C ALA A 405 -45.35 33.30 -15.31
N THR A 406 -46.05 34.11 -14.53
CA THR A 406 -46.79 33.64 -13.34
C THR A 406 -48.29 33.92 -13.45
N ALA A 407 -48.92 33.46 -14.53
CA ALA A 407 -50.38 33.36 -14.64
C ALA A 407 -50.82 32.27 -15.63
N ALA A 408 -50.58 30.98 -15.29
CA ALA A 408 -51.43 29.83 -15.62
C ALA A 408 -50.72 28.51 -15.20
N PRO A 409 -51.42 27.54 -14.58
CA PRO A 409 -50.87 26.21 -14.34
C PRO A 409 -51.05 25.36 -15.61
N SER A 410 -49.97 25.00 -16.29
CA SER A 410 -50.03 23.99 -17.36
C SER A 410 -49.08 22.83 -17.07
N ASN A 411 -49.68 21.75 -16.56
CA ASN A 411 -49.21 20.39 -16.78
C ASN A 411 -48.99 20.19 -18.29
N LEU A 412 -47.74 20.12 -18.75
CA LEU A 412 -47.43 19.49 -20.04
C LEU A 412 -46.22 18.56 -19.89
N LYS A 413 -46.54 17.29 -20.11
CA LYS A 413 -45.65 16.13 -20.21
C LYS A 413 -44.60 16.35 -21.30
N ILE A 414 -43.37 15.96 -21.02
CA ILE A 414 -42.36 15.60 -22.02
C ILE A 414 -42.85 14.30 -22.69
N PRO A 415 -43.03 14.25 -24.03
CA PRO A 415 -42.23 13.30 -24.83
C PRO A 415 -42.09 13.70 -26.33
N PRO A 416 -41.41 12.93 -27.19
CA PRO A 416 -40.17 12.16 -27.06
C PRO A 416 -39.11 12.65 -28.09
N ASN A 417 -37.88 12.12 -28.00
CA ASN A 417 -36.85 12.31 -29.04
C ASN A 417 -37.34 11.83 -30.42
N PRO A 418 -36.93 12.49 -31.53
CA PRO A 418 -37.40 12.16 -32.87
C PRO A 418 -36.82 10.83 -33.41
N PRO A 419 -37.58 10.09 -34.25
CA PRO A 419 -37.10 8.88 -34.93
C PRO A 419 -36.23 9.20 -36.16
N PRO A 420 -35.47 8.20 -36.67
CA PRO A 420 -34.26 8.40 -37.47
C PRO A 420 -34.57 8.56 -38.97
N SER A 421 -33.86 9.47 -39.65
CA SER A 421 -33.81 9.51 -41.11
C SER A 421 -32.60 8.73 -41.62
N GLN A 422 -32.88 7.59 -42.26
CA GLN A 422 -31.97 6.80 -43.09
C GLN A 422 -31.66 7.52 -44.41
N GLY A 423 -30.43 7.33 -44.90
CA GLY A 423 -29.92 7.81 -46.17
C GLY A 423 -28.39 7.68 -46.21
N ASP A 424 -27.95 6.45 -46.45
CA ASP A 424 -26.59 5.93 -46.39
C ASP A 424 -25.49 6.71 -47.14
N ALA A 425 -24.26 6.72 -46.59
CA ALA A 425 -23.15 5.88 -47.07
C ALA A 425 -21.76 6.43 -46.67
N LEU A 426 -21.03 5.59 -45.88
CA LEU A 426 -19.56 5.43 -45.79
C LEU A 426 -18.74 6.56 -45.12
N GLY A 427 -17.92 6.36 -44.09
CA GLY A 427 -17.49 5.16 -43.36
C GLY A 427 -16.32 5.51 -42.42
N PHE A 428 -16.42 5.00 -41.19
CA PHE A 428 -15.39 4.76 -40.15
C PHE A 428 -14.85 5.90 -39.26
N GLN A 429 -15.00 5.61 -37.96
CA GLN A 429 -14.75 6.42 -36.77
C GLN A 429 -13.32 6.28 -36.23
N SER A 430 -12.89 7.27 -35.47
CA SER A 430 -11.81 7.18 -34.48
C SER A 430 -12.11 8.11 -33.28
N PRO A 431 -11.50 7.86 -32.11
CA PRO A 431 -12.17 7.93 -30.81
C PRO A 431 -11.91 9.25 -30.05
N THR A 432 -12.84 9.61 -29.16
CA THR A 432 -12.70 10.75 -28.24
C THR A 432 -11.71 10.44 -27.11
N GLN A 433 -10.58 11.15 -27.13
CA GLN A 433 -9.65 11.30 -26.01
C GLN A 433 -10.05 12.46 -25.09
N SER A 434 -9.81 12.21 -23.81
CA SER A 434 -9.66 13.11 -22.68
C SER A 434 -8.86 14.38 -23.01
N SER A 435 -9.36 15.55 -22.60
CA SER A 435 -8.64 16.82 -22.67
C SER A 435 -8.34 17.36 -21.26
N GLN A 436 -7.07 17.26 -20.88
CA GLN A 436 -6.40 18.15 -19.92
C GLN A 436 -6.42 19.59 -20.47
N ALA A 437 -6.50 20.60 -19.59
CA ALA A 437 -6.18 21.98 -19.96
C ALA A 437 -5.43 22.68 -18.81
N TYR A 438 -4.21 23.07 -19.16
CA TYR A 438 -3.31 24.01 -18.50
C TYR A 438 -3.94 25.39 -18.34
N TRP A 439 -3.45 26.18 -17.37
CA TRP A 439 -3.61 27.63 -17.37
C TRP A 439 -2.26 28.33 -17.22
N GLU A 440 -2.09 29.32 -18.10
CA GLU A 440 -0.90 30.13 -18.35
C GLU A 440 -0.60 31.17 -17.26
N ILE A 441 0.67 31.58 -17.27
CA ILE A 441 1.35 32.51 -16.39
C ILE A 441 1.06 33.96 -16.82
N GLY A 442 0.77 34.84 -15.85
CA GLY A 442 0.78 36.29 -16.01
C GLY A 442 1.51 36.95 -14.84
N CYS A 443 2.66 37.55 -15.15
CA CYS A 443 3.61 38.18 -14.23
C CYS A 443 3.05 39.44 -13.54
N ASN A 444 3.55 39.72 -12.33
CA ASN A 444 3.91 41.08 -11.88
C ASN A 444 4.88 41.01 -10.69
N THR A 445 6.14 41.38 -10.93
CA THR A 445 7.09 41.96 -9.97
C THR A 445 6.56 43.35 -9.50
N PRO A 446 6.89 43.88 -8.30
CA PRO A 446 8.29 44.22 -8.00
C PRO A 446 8.77 44.37 -6.54
N TYR A 447 10.09 44.59 -6.50
CA TYR A 447 10.90 45.38 -5.56
C TYR A 447 11.48 44.74 -4.29
N ILE A 448 12.81 44.60 -4.42
CA ILE A 448 13.87 44.38 -3.46
C ILE A 448 13.90 45.53 -2.45
N ASN A 449 14.11 45.20 -1.17
CA ASN A 449 14.93 46.05 -0.33
C ASN A 449 15.75 45.22 0.65
N ASP A 450 17.02 45.61 0.69
CA ASP A 450 18.16 45.00 1.31
C ASP A 450 18.15 44.97 2.84
N SER A 451 18.81 43.92 3.34
CA SER A 451 19.79 43.94 4.45
C SER A 451 19.33 44.40 5.85
N LYS A 452 19.47 43.52 6.85
CA LYS A 452 20.67 43.46 7.71
C LYS A 452 20.50 42.42 8.83
N SER A 453 21.56 41.63 8.96
CA SER A 453 21.99 40.83 10.11
C SER A 453 21.96 41.57 11.45
N ILE A 454 21.57 40.90 12.54
CA ILE A 454 22.22 41.00 13.86
C ILE A 454 22.11 39.64 14.57
N ASP A 455 23.28 39.06 14.87
CA ASP A 455 23.51 37.92 15.77
C ASP A 455 23.36 38.30 17.25
N ARG A 456 23.38 37.26 18.10
CA ARG A 456 23.69 37.23 19.56
C ARG A 456 22.50 37.48 20.48
N GLU A 457 22.35 36.82 21.63
CA GLU A 457 23.31 36.07 22.45
C GLU A 457 22.54 35.16 23.42
N ALA A 458 23.22 34.11 23.87
CA ALA A 458 22.78 33.19 24.91
C ALA A 458 22.74 33.86 26.29
N ILE A 459 21.78 33.47 27.13
CA ILE A 459 21.85 33.62 28.59
C ILE A 459 21.45 32.29 29.25
N GLN A 460 22.36 31.81 30.09
CA GLN A 460 22.24 30.65 30.96
C GLN A 460 21.57 31.03 32.30
N GLN A 461 20.55 30.23 32.70
CA GLN A 461 20.30 29.63 34.04
C GLN A 461 20.09 30.55 35.28
N PRO A 462 19.65 30.05 36.47
CA PRO A 462 18.85 28.86 36.85
C PRO A 462 17.70 29.17 37.87
N GLY A 463 16.84 28.19 38.18
CA GLY A 463 15.93 28.26 39.33
C GLY A 463 15.12 26.99 39.57
N CYS A 464 15.50 26.22 40.59
CA CYS A 464 14.93 24.93 41.01
C CYS A 464 13.53 25.05 41.64
N ASN A 465 12.67 24.05 41.43
CA ASN A 465 11.90 23.34 42.48
C ASN A 465 11.24 22.06 41.90
N ASN A 466 11.61 20.90 42.44
CA ASN A 466 10.96 19.61 42.22
C ASN A 466 9.89 19.37 43.31
N PRO A 467 8.93 18.46 43.08
CA PRO A 467 9.12 17.12 43.66
C PRO A 467 8.72 15.93 42.75
N SER A 468 9.56 14.89 42.88
CA SER A 468 9.23 13.45 42.89
C SER A 468 8.82 12.72 41.61
N ALA A 469 9.74 11.93 41.04
CA ALA A 469 9.57 10.49 40.80
C ALA A 469 10.89 9.84 40.35
N THR A 470 11.16 8.66 40.90
CA THR A 470 12.30 7.76 40.68
C THR A 470 12.45 7.27 39.24
N HIS A 471 13.58 7.57 38.60
CA HIS A 471 14.28 6.71 37.64
C HIS A 471 15.74 7.18 37.56
N SER A 472 16.71 6.32 37.89
CA SER A 472 18.13 6.62 37.63
C SER A 472 18.36 6.61 36.11
N PRO A 473 18.77 7.73 35.48
CA PRO A 473 19.12 7.72 34.07
C PRO A 473 20.51 7.11 33.88
N VAL A 474 20.64 6.29 32.83
CA VAL A 474 21.92 5.76 32.33
C VAL A 474 22.93 6.92 32.22
N PRO A 475 24.17 6.79 32.73
CA PRO A 475 25.16 7.87 32.71
C PRO A 475 25.35 8.43 31.29
N GLN A 476 25.31 9.76 31.13
CA GLN A 476 25.40 10.43 29.82
C GLN A 476 26.61 9.99 28.99
N GLN A 477 27.73 9.68 29.65
CA GLN A 477 28.93 9.13 28.99
C GLN A 477 28.68 7.76 28.35
N LEU A 478 27.95 6.86 29.01
CA LEU A 478 27.62 5.55 28.46
C LEU A 478 26.67 5.69 27.26
N ARG A 479 25.73 6.63 27.31
CA ARG A 479 24.83 6.93 26.19
C ARG A 479 25.59 7.48 24.97
N LEU A 480 26.56 8.36 25.18
CA LEU A 480 27.43 8.88 24.12
C LEU A 480 28.31 7.78 23.50
N HIS A 481 28.87 6.90 24.32
CA HIS A 481 29.66 5.75 23.85
C HIS A 481 28.82 4.78 23.02
N ILE A 482 27.57 4.51 23.43
CA ILE A 482 26.64 3.67 22.67
C ILE A 482 26.31 4.29 21.31
N TYR A 483 26.01 5.59 21.25
CA TYR A 483 25.72 6.25 19.97
C TYR A 483 26.94 6.28 19.04
N GLN A 484 28.15 6.48 19.57
CA GLN A 484 29.38 6.42 18.79
C GLN A 484 29.65 5.02 18.27
N ALA A 485 29.47 3.98 19.09
CA ALA A 485 29.62 2.59 18.69
C ALA A 485 28.63 2.20 17.58
N ILE A 486 27.35 2.57 17.71
CA ILE A 486 26.33 2.33 16.69
C ILE A 486 26.67 3.04 15.38
N SER A 487 27.08 4.31 15.44
CA SER A 487 27.45 5.08 14.24
C SER A 487 28.68 4.50 13.54
N SER A 488 29.68 4.04 14.31
CA SER A 488 30.86 3.36 13.74
C SER A 488 30.50 2.04 13.07
N ALA A 489 29.67 1.20 13.70
CA ALA A 489 29.22 -0.06 13.13
C ALA A 489 28.39 0.13 11.85
N GLN A 490 27.55 1.16 11.80
CA GLN A 490 26.77 1.52 10.61
C GLN A 490 27.67 1.99 9.46
N ASN A 491 28.74 2.74 9.74
CA ASN A 491 29.70 3.14 8.73
C ASN A 491 30.52 1.95 8.22
N ASP A 492 30.96 1.06 9.11
CA ASP A 492 31.68 -0.16 8.73
C ASP A 492 30.81 -1.07 7.85
N GLN A 493 29.51 -1.18 8.17
CA GLN A 493 28.56 -1.94 7.36
C GLN A 493 28.37 -1.32 5.97
N LYS A 494 28.26 0.01 5.86
CA LYS A 494 28.17 0.71 4.56
C LYS A 494 29.42 0.53 3.71
N VAL A 495 30.61 0.57 4.33
CA VAL A 495 31.89 0.34 3.64
C VAL A 495 31.97 -1.09 3.12
N ARG A 496 31.60 -2.10 3.94
CA ARG A 496 31.56 -3.51 3.50
C ARG A 496 30.54 -3.74 2.38
N GLN A 497 29.36 -3.14 2.49
CA GLN A 497 28.31 -3.26 1.47
C GLN A 497 28.77 -2.64 0.14
N ARG A 498 29.45 -1.50 0.19
CA ARG A 498 30.01 -0.87 -1.02
C ARG A 498 31.12 -1.71 -1.64
N SER A 499 32.05 -2.23 -0.83
CA SER A 499 33.10 -3.15 -1.31
C SER A 499 32.51 -4.41 -1.96
N TYR A 500 31.44 -4.97 -1.37
CA TYR A 500 30.77 -6.15 -1.94
C TYR A 500 30.10 -5.84 -3.29
N ILE A 501 29.45 -4.68 -3.42
CA ILE A 501 28.84 -4.24 -4.68
C ILE A 501 29.92 -4.01 -5.74
N ASP A 502 31.02 -3.34 -5.39
CA ASP A 502 32.12 -3.07 -6.31
C ASP A 502 32.76 -4.41 -6.78
N ASP A 503 33.03 -5.36 -5.87
CA ASP A 503 33.55 -6.70 -6.20
C ASP A 503 32.58 -7.52 -7.07
N HIS A 504 31.27 -7.34 -6.87
CA HIS A 504 30.25 -8.01 -7.68
C HIS A 504 30.19 -7.43 -9.10
N LEU A 505 30.22 -6.11 -9.24
CA LEU A 505 30.24 -5.44 -10.54
C LEU A 505 31.52 -5.78 -11.32
N ASP A 506 32.68 -5.83 -10.65
CA ASP A 506 33.95 -6.24 -11.27
C ASP A 506 33.97 -7.70 -11.73
N ARG A 507 33.22 -8.59 -11.07
CA ARG A 507 33.05 -9.98 -11.52
C ARG A 507 32.14 -10.06 -12.75
N LEU A 508 30.97 -9.43 -12.71
CA LEU A 508 30.07 -9.36 -13.86
C LEU A 508 30.75 -8.78 -15.09
N GLN A 509 31.60 -7.76 -14.88
CA GLN A 509 32.36 -7.14 -15.94
C GLN A 509 33.37 -8.12 -16.58
N ARG A 510 34.10 -8.87 -15.77
CA ARG A 510 35.05 -9.89 -16.25
C ARG A 510 34.35 -11.04 -16.97
N ASP A 511 33.23 -11.52 -16.45
CA ASP A 511 32.48 -12.61 -17.06
C ASP A 511 31.88 -12.19 -18.41
N TYR A 512 31.40 -10.96 -18.50
CA TYR A 512 30.93 -10.36 -19.74
C TYR A 512 32.04 -10.24 -20.79
N ASP A 513 33.23 -9.75 -20.39
CA ASP A 513 34.37 -9.64 -21.29
C ASP A 513 34.85 -11.01 -21.77
N ALA A 514 34.88 -12.01 -20.87
CA ALA A 514 35.20 -13.39 -21.22
C ALA A 514 34.17 -14.01 -22.18
N GLN A 515 32.89 -13.68 -22.02
CA GLN A 515 31.83 -14.12 -22.93
C GLN A 515 31.99 -13.52 -24.34
N LEU A 516 32.34 -12.23 -24.42
CA LEU A 516 32.62 -11.59 -25.70
C LEU A 516 33.84 -12.21 -26.40
N ASP A 517 34.89 -12.56 -25.65
CA ASP A 517 36.05 -13.27 -26.18
C ASP A 517 35.70 -14.66 -26.72
N LEU A 518 34.80 -15.38 -26.05
CA LEU A 518 34.30 -16.67 -26.53
C LEU A 518 33.51 -16.52 -27.83
N TRP A 519 32.69 -15.47 -27.96
CA TRP A 519 31.89 -15.22 -29.16
C TRP A 519 32.74 -14.82 -30.37
N GLU A 520 33.75 -13.97 -30.13
CA GLU A 520 34.72 -13.54 -31.14
C GLU A 520 35.56 -14.72 -31.69
N ASN A 521 35.85 -15.70 -30.83
CA ASN A 521 36.59 -16.91 -31.19
C ASN A 521 35.72 -18.08 -31.67
N SER A 522 34.38 -17.97 -31.65
CA SER A 522 33.47 -19.05 -32.08
C SER A 522 33.44 -19.16 -33.60
N ASP A 523 33.17 -20.33 -34.20
CA ASP A 523 33.03 -20.46 -35.66
C ASP A 523 31.68 -19.95 -36.21
N ASP A 524 30.82 -19.38 -35.36
CA ASP A 524 29.52 -18.84 -35.73
C ASP A 524 29.64 -17.37 -36.21
N PRO A 525 29.34 -17.07 -37.49
CA PRO A 525 29.45 -15.72 -38.04
C PRO A 525 28.51 -14.70 -37.39
N ILE A 526 27.39 -15.15 -36.80
CA ILE A 526 26.43 -14.28 -36.10
C ILE A 526 27.01 -13.86 -34.75
N LEU A 527 27.58 -14.81 -33.98
CA LEU A 527 28.17 -14.52 -32.67
C LEU A 527 29.42 -13.63 -32.80
N LYS A 528 30.24 -13.82 -33.83
CA LYS A 528 31.36 -12.91 -34.14
C LYS A 528 30.87 -11.48 -34.43
N ALA A 529 29.86 -11.34 -35.29
CA ALA A 529 29.32 -10.04 -35.66
C ALA A 529 28.73 -9.31 -34.44
N GLU A 530 28.02 -10.02 -33.57
CA GLU A 530 27.46 -9.50 -32.33
C GLU A 530 28.54 -9.06 -31.33
N ALA A 531 29.61 -9.86 -31.17
CA ALA A 531 30.75 -9.50 -30.31
C ALA A 531 31.45 -8.22 -30.78
N HIS A 532 31.70 -8.09 -32.09
CA HIS A 532 32.27 -6.88 -32.68
C HIS A 532 31.36 -5.67 -32.51
N ALA A 533 30.05 -5.81 -32.72
CA ALA A 533 29.09 -4.72 -32.53
C ALA A 533 29.07 -4.22 -31.08
N ARG A 534 29.08 -5.12 -30.10
CA ARG A 534 29.08 -4.78 -28.66
C ARG A 534 30.39 -4.13 -28.20
N ARG A 535 31.55 -4.60 -28.70
CA ARG A 535 32.84 -3.94 -28.46
C ARG A 535 32.90 -2.54 -29.10
N HIS A 536 32.27 -2.36 -30.27
CA HIS A 536 32.24 -1.06 -30.96
C HIS A 536 31.33 -0.04 -30.27
N ALA A 537 30.20 -0.47 -29.70
CA ALA A 537 29.33 0.37 -28.89
C ALA A 537 30.06 0.92 -27.65
N ARG A 538 30.80 0.06 -26.93
CA ARG A 538 31.58 0.46 -25.75
C ARG A 538 32.67 1.49 -26.02
N ARG A 539 33.28 1.49 -27.22
CA ARG A 539 34.31 2.48 -27.58
C ARG A 539 33.72 3.87 -27.86
N ASN A 540 32.41 3.95 -28.12
CA ASN A 540 31.73 5.18 -28.53
C ASN A 540 30.90 5.84 -27.42
N ASP A 541 30.77 5.20 -26.25
CA ASP A 541 30.12 5.82 -25.09
C ASP A 541 31.13 6.70 -24.33
N PRO A 542 30.84 8.01 -24.12
CA PRO A 542 31.69 8.86 -23.29
C PRO A 542 31.61 8.43 -21.82
N PRO A 543 32.70 8.52 -21.05
CA PRO A 543 32.67 8.23 -19.62
C PRO A 543 31.78 9.25 -18.90
N CYS A 544 30.75 8.74 -18.19
CA CYS A 544 29.91 9.50 -17.27
C CYS A 544 30.56 9.64 -15.89
#